data_AF-A0A2E4HCF6-F1
#
_entry.id   AF-A0A2E4HCF6-F1
#
_cell.length_a   1.000
_cell.length_b   1.000
_cell.length_c   1.000
_cell.angle_alpha   90.00
_cell.angle_beta   90.00
_cell.angle_gamma   90.00
#
_symmetry.space_group_name_H-M   'P 1'
#
loop_
_entity.id
_entity.type
_entity.pdbx_description
1 polymer ?
#
loop_
_entity_poly.entity_id
_entity_poly.type
_entity_poly.pdbx_seq_one_letter_code
_entity_poly.pdbx_strand_id
1 'polypeptide(L)'
;MISKQQFDKEIAGIIANAIREDVGDGDHSSLACIPATARGKAKLLVKDEGVLAGVAFAKAVFDYVDPALKIEVLLEDGAAVSHGNIAFYVEGASQSILKAERLVLNAMQRMSAIATKTKVFVDLLEGTGTKVLDTRKTTPGIRALEKWAVKIGGGENHRFALYDMIMLKDNHIDFAGGVTQAILKTVAYLEETGRDLKIIVEARNMEEIREILKNHQHVYRILIDNFDFEQTRAAVALIGDKCLTESSGGIHEGTIREYALCGVDYISSGALTHSVSNLDLSLKAV
;
A
#
# COMPACT_ATOMS: atom_id res chain seq x y z
N MET A 1 3.11 -6.01 10.11
CA MET A 1 3.81 -4.87 9.47
C MET A 1 5.29 -5.07 9.67
N ILE A 2 6.08 -4.89 8.60
CA ILE A 2 7.54 -4.97 8.68
C ILE A 2 8.12 -3.86 9.54
N SER A 3 9.31 -4.08 10.09
CA SER A 3 10.00 -3.04 10.87
C SER A 3 10.44 -1.88 9.97
N LYS A 4 10.68 -0.70 10.57
CA LYS A 4 11.23 0.45 9.84
C LYS A 4 12.53 0.09 9.10
N GLN A 5 13.42 -0.65 9.76
CA GLN A 5 14.68 -1.09 9.14
C GLN A 5 14.47 -1.99 7.92
N GLN A 6 13.49 -2.91 7.98
CA GLN A 6 13.13 -3.73 6.82
C GLN A 6 12.54 -2.88 5.71
N PHE A 7 11.65 -1.94 6.04
CA PHE A 7 11.08 -1.01 5.07
C PHE A 7 12.15 -0.19 4.36
N ASP A 8 13.06 0.43 5.11
CA ASP A 8 14.17 1.23 4.58
C ASP A 8 15.06 0.39 3.64
N LYS A 9 15.29 -0.88 3.98
CA LYS A 9 16.01 -1.83 3.10
C LYS A 9 15.28 -2.11 1.79
N GLU A 10 13.96 -2.30 1.83
CA GLU A 10 13.16 -2.47 0.60
C GLU A 10 13.24 -1.21 -0.28
N ILE A 11 13.12 -0.01 0.31
CA ILE A 11 13.24 1.26 -0.42
C ILE A 11 14.61 1.39 -1.09
N ALA A 12 15.70 1.14 -0.35
CA ALA A 12 17.05 1.19 -0.92
C ALA A 12 17.22 0.19 -2.08
N GLY A 13 16.67 -1.03 -1.94
CA GLY A 13 16.70 -2.04 -3.01
C GLY A 13 15.93 -1.62 -4.26
N ILE A 14 14.76 -0.98 -4.09
CA ILE A 14 13.95 -0.46 -5.19
C ILE A 14 14.72 0.65 -5.94
N ILE A 15 15.29 1.61 -5.21
CA ILE A 15 16.05 2.72 -5.80
C ILE A 15 17.25 2.19 -6.58
N ALA A 16 18.06 1.33 -5.96
CA ALA A 16 19.25 0.77 -6.61
C ALA A 16 18.89 -0.02 -7.86
N ASN A 17 17.85 -0.83 -7.82
CA ASN A 17 17.42 -1.60 -8.98
C ASN A 17 16.87 -0.71 -10.11
N ALA A 18 16.11 0.33 -9.78
CA ALA A 18 15.55 1.25 -10.76
C ALA A 18 16.61 2.13 -11.42
N ILE A 19 17.60 2.62 -10.66
CA ILE A 19 18.74 3.36 -11.23
C ILE A 19 19.58 2.44 -12.13
N ARG A 20 19.84 1.20 -11.73
CA ARG A 20 20.51 0.21 -12.59
C ARG A 20 19.75 -0.02 -13.91
N GLU A 21 18.42 -0.11 -13.84
CA GLU A 21 17.55 -0.31 -15.00
C GLU A 21 17.59 0.88 -15.97
N ASP A 22 17.46 2.12 -15.48
CA ASP A 22 17.27 3.31 -16.31
C ASP A 22 18.58 3.96 -16.75
N VAL A 23 19.65 3.88 -15.94
CA VAL A 23 20.91 4.61 -16.18
C VAL A 23 21.96 3.73 -16.86
N GLY A 24 22.05 2.44 -16.53
CA GLY A 24 23.08 1.55 -17.09
C GLY A 24 24.50 2.10 -16.91
N ASP A 25 25.21 2.31 -18.02
CA ASP A 25 26.56 2.88 -18.05
C ASP A 25 26.59 4.42 -18.04
N GLY A 26 25.45 5.09 -18.25
CA GLY A 26 25.30 6.53 -18.12
C GLY A 26 24.10 7.11 -18.87
N ASP A 27 23.66 8.29 -18.43
CA ASP A 27 22.73 9.14 -19.20
C ASP A 27 23.52 9.86 -20.30
N HIS A 28 23.73 9.17 -21.42
CA HIS A 28 24.50 9.69 -22.57
C HIS A 28 23.89 10.96 -23.17
N SER A 29 22.57 11.18 -23.02
CA SER A 29 21.94 12.41 -23.49
C SER A 29 22.44 13.61 -22.69
N SER A 30 22.35 13.54 -21.36
CA SER A 30 22.85 14.61 -20.49
C SER A 30 24.37 14.75 -20.58
N LEU A 31 25.12 13.65 -20.65
CA LEU A 31 26.58 13.68 -20.74
C LEU A 31 27.08 14.34 -22.04
N ALA A 32 26.35 14.18 -23.15
CA ALA A 32 26.75 14.73 -24.43
C ALA A 32 26.45 16.23 -24.58
N CYS A 33 25.34 16.72 -24.01
CA CYS A 33 24.86 18.08 -24.28
C CYS A 33 24.91 19.05 -23.09
N ILE A 34 25.20 18.57 -21.88
CA ILE A 34 25.25 19.41 -20.67
C ILE A 34 26.67 19.39 -20.09
N PRO A 35 27.31 20.56 -19.89
CA PRO A 35 28.61 20.62 -19.23
C PRO A 35 28.59 20.01 -17.84
N ALA A 36 29.65 19.30 -17.45
CA ALA A 36 29.76 18.69 -16.11
C ALA A 36 29.72 19.72 -14.96
N THR A 37 30.08 20.98 -15.25
CA THR A 37 30.03 22.10 -14.30
C THR A 37 28.67 22.80 -14.25
N ALA A 38 27.73 22.42 -15.11
CA ALA A 38 26.42 23.06 -15.18
C ALA A 38 25.63 22.77 -13.90
N ARG A 39 25.09 23.84 -13.33
CA ARG A 39 24.17 23.79 -12.20
C ARG A 39 22.80 24.27 -12.65
N GLY A 40 21.75 23.68 -12.09
CA GLY A 40 20.38 24.01 -12.43
C GLY A 40 19.45 23.87 -11.24
N LYS A 41 18.26 24.41 -11.41
CA LYS A 41 17.12 24.25 -10.49
C LYS A 41 15.95 23.72 -11.29
N ALA A 42 15.22 22.77 -10.72
CA ALA A 42 13.99 22.24 -11.28
C ALA A 42 12.87 22.26 -10.23
N LYS A 43 11.62 22.23 -10.68
CA LYS A 43 10.42 22.19 -9.83
C LYS A 43 9.53 21.02 -10.22
N LEU A 44 8.99 20.33 -9.23
CA LEU A 44 7.97 19.32 -9.45
C LEU A 44 6.59 19.99 -9.49
N LEU A 45 6.01 20.03 -10.69
CA LEU A 45 4.71 20.61 -10.98
C LEU A 45 3.64 19.51 -10.98
N VAL A 46 2.57 19.73 -10.23
CA VAL A 46 1.35 18.91 -10.26
C VAL A 46 0.48 19.33 -11.42
N LYS A 47 -0.05 18.36 -12.18
CA LYS A 47 -0.94 18.62 -13.32
C LYS A 47 -2.33 18.01 -13.16
N ASP A 48 -2.57 17.28 -12.09
CA ASP A 48 -3.85 16.65 -11.76
C ASP A 48 -4.32 17.05 -10.37
N GLU A 49 -5.54 16.64 -10.01
CA GLU A 49 -6.08 16.78 -8.65
C GLU A 49 -5.97 15.46 -7.88
N GLY A 50 -5.65 15.53 -6.59
CA GLY A 50 -5.61 14.34 -5.74
C GLY A 50 -4.82 14.53 -4.46
N VAL A 51 -4.20 13.45 -4.00
CA VAL A 51 -3.32 13.40 -2.82
C VAL A 51 -1.90 13.15 -3.28
N LEU A 52 -0.99 14.05 -2.90
CA LEU A 52 0.43 13.94 -3.19
C LEU A 52 1.06 12.82 -2.35
N ALA A 53 1.82 11.94 -2.98
CA ALA A 53 2.58 10.90 -2.30
C ALA A 53 3.89 10.58 -3.02
N GLY A 54 4.94 10.32 -2.25
CA GLY A 54 6.28 9.97 -2.71
C GLY A 54 7.31 11.10 -2.63
N VAL A 55 7.02 12.21 -1.95
CA VAL A 55 8.00 13.31 -1.71
C VAL A 55 9.18 12.79 -0.89
N ALA A 56 8.92 11.99 0.14
CA ALA A 56 10.00 11.37 0.92
C ALA A 56 10.77 10.31 0.11
N PHE A 57 10.11 9.61 -0.83
CA PHE A 57 10.81 8.72 -1.76
C PHE A 57 11.70 9.50 -2.73
N ALA A 58 11.21 10.62 -3.28
CA ALA A 58 11.97 11.49 -4.17
C ALA A 58 13.24 12.03 -3.48
N LYS A 59 13.14 12.45 -2.21
CA LYS A 59 14.29 12.80 -1.36
C LYS A 59 15.35 11.69 -1.36
N ALA A 60 14.94 10.44 -1.12
CA ALA A 60 15.85 9.29 -1.09
C ALA A 60 16.47 8.99 -2.47
N VAL A 61 15.72 9.16 -3.56
CA VAL A 61 16.25 9.00 -4.92
C VAL A 61 17.30 10.06 -5.24
N PHE A 62 17.02 11.33 -4.95
CA PHE A 62 18.00 12.40 -5.19
C PHE A 62 19.26 12.21 -4.36
N ASP A 63 19.14 11.87 -3.08
CA ASP A 63 20.29 11.58 -2.21
C ASP A 63 21.12 10.39 -2.72
N TYR A 64 20.46 9.33 -3.19
CA TYR A 64 21.14 8.18 -3.78
C TYR A 64 21.90 8.53 -5.07
N VAL A 65 21.31 9.36 -5.93
CA VAL A 65 21.90 9.75 -7.21
C VAL A 65 23.06 10.73 -7.03
N ASP A 66 22.87 11.74 -6.16
CA ASP A 66 23.85 12.77 -5.87
C ASP A 66 23.53 13.46 -4.53
N PRO A 67 24.26 13.14 -3.45
CA PRO A 67 24.05 13.75 -2.12
C PRO A 67 24.24 15.27 -2.07
N ALA A 68 24.81 15.90 -3.11
CA ALA A 68 24.94 17.35 -3.18
C ALA A 68 23.67 18.04 -3.71
N LEU A 69 22.68 17.29 -4.21
CA LEU A 69 21.38 17.83 -4.60
C LEU A 69 20.63 18.33 -3.35
N LYS A 70 20.12 19.56 -3.44
CA LYS A 70 19.33 20.17 -2.38
C LYS A 70 17.87 20.21 -2.79
N ILE A 71 16.99 19.69 -1.93
CA ILE A 71 15.55 19.74 -2.16
C ILE A 71 14.89 20.72 -1.17
N GLU A 72 14.03 21.58 -1.70
CA GLU A 72 13.20 22.51 -0.95
C GLU A 72 11.75 22.04 -1.10
N VAL A 73 11.19 21.44 -0.04
CA VAL A 73 9.82 20.92 -0.06
C VAL A 73 8.83 22.02 0.30
N LEU A 74 7.78 22.14 -0.52
CA LEU A 74 6.67 23.05 -0.29
C LEU A 74 5.40 22.31 0.15
N LEU A 75 5.22 21.08 -0.32
CA LEU A 75 4.10 20.19 0.00
C LEU A 75 4.64 18.83 0.42
N GLU A 76 4.21 18.36 1.58
CA GLU A 76 4.59 17.04 2.11
C GLU A 76 3.61 15.94 1.65
N ASP A 77 4.01 14.69 1.86
CA ASP A 77 3.15 13.53 1.58
C ASP A 77 1.82 13.61 2.35
N GLY A 78 0.71 13.34 1.64
CA GLY A 78 -0.65 13.43 2.17
C GLY A 78 -1.34 14.77 1.91
N ALA A 79 -0.63 15.76 1.36
CA ALA A 79 -1.25 17.02 0.97
C ALA A 79 -2.26 16.83 -0.17
N ALA A 80 -3.41 17.49 -0.07
CA ALA A 80 -4.31 17.66 -1.21
C ALA A 80 -3.68 18.61 -2.23
N VAL A 81 -3.75 18.26 -3.51
CA VAL A 81 -3.11 19.00 -4.60
C VAL A 81 -4.04 19.19 -5.78
N SER A 82 -3.79 20.25 -6.54
CA SER A 82 -4.47 20.59 -7.78
C SER A 82 -3.48 21.05 -8.86
N HIS A 83 -3.94 21.10 -10.11
CA HIS A 83 -3.12 21.53 -11.25
C HIS A 83 -2.46 22.89 -10.98
N GLY A 84 -1.13 22.94 -11.17
CA GLY A 84 -0.32 24.14 -10.99
C GLY A 84 0.36 24.23 -9.62
N ASN A 85 -0.01 23.37 -8.65
CA ASN A 85 0.72 23.28 -7.40
C ASN A 85 2.18 22.84 -7.64
N ILE A 86 3.09 23.36 -6.81
CA ILE A 86 4.50 22.98 -6.84
C ILE A 86 4.77 22.18 -5.57
N ALA A 87 5.20 20.93 -5.73
CA ALA A 87 5.47 20.07 -4.57
C ALA A 87 6.82 20.40 -3.92
N PHE A 88 7.85 20.57 -4.75
CA PHE A 88 9.20 20.92 -4.29
C PHE A 88 10.03 21.53 -5.42
N TYR A 89 11.15 22.14 -5.03
CA TYR A 89 12.27 22.45 -5.90
C TYR A 89 13.45 21.53 -5.61
N VAL A 90 14.26 21.23 -6.64
CA VAL A 90 15.56 20.56 -6.50
C VAL A 90 16.63 21.38 -7.21
N GLU A 91 17.79 21.55 -6.58
CA GLU A 91 18.92 22.34 -7.09
C GLU A 91 20.24 21.58 -6.96
N GLY A 92 21.08 21.65 -7.99
CA GLY A 92 22.43 21.10 -7.97
C GLY A 92 22.97 20.85 -9.38
N ALA A 93 23.76 19.80 -9.56
CA ALA A 93 24.29 19.45 -10.88
C ALA A 93 23.15 19.07 -11.84
N SER A 94 23.09 19.72 -13.00
CA SER A 94 21.97 19.52 -13.95
C SER A 94 21.90 18.08 -14.46
N GLN A 95 23.05 17.44 -14.70
CA GLN A 95 23.12 16.03 -15.10
C GLN A 95 22.55 15.09 -14.01
N SER A 96 22.78 15.39 -12.73
CA SER A 96 22.25 14.59 -11.61
C SER A 96 20.73 14.73 -11.47
N ILE A 97 20.19 15.95 -11.64
CA ILE A 97 18.74 16.17 -11.62
C ILE A 97 18.06 15.36 -12.72
N LEU A 98 18.57 15.43 -13.95
CA LEU A 98 17.99 14.73 -15.11
C LEU A 98 18.09 13.21 -14.98
N LYS A 99 19.21 12.70 -14.47
CA LYS A 99 19.40 11.27 -14.20
C LYS A 99 18.37 10.71 -13.20
N ALA A 100 17.97 11.50 -12.21
CA ALA A 100 16.98 11.10 -11.20
C ALA A 100 15.52 11.28 -11.66
N GLU A 101 15.28 12.13 -12.67
CA GLU A 101 13.97 12.65 -13.03
C GLU A 101 12.93 11.54 -13.25
N ARG A 102 13.25 10.59 -14.13
CA ARG A 102 12.25 9.60 -14.58
C ARG A 102 11.82 8.67 -13.45
N LEU A 103 12.77 8.24 -12.61
CA LEU A 103 12.48 7.42 -11.44
C LEU A 103 11.59 8.18 -10.44
N VAL A 104 11.94 9.43 -10.13
CA VAL A 104 11.14 10.29 -9.23
C VAL A 104 9.72 10.43 -9.74
N LEU A 105 9.54 10.76 -11.03
CA LEU A 105 8.22 10.89 -11.63
C LEU A 105 7.45 9.57 -11.60
N ASN A 106 8.00 8.49 -12.12
CA ASN A 106 7.31 7.20 -12.18
C ASN A 106 6.82 6.74 -10.79
N ALA A 107 7.66 6.90 -9.76
CA ALA A 107 7.29 6.52 -8.40
C ALA A 107 6.23 7.45 -7.80
N MET A 108 6.43 8.77 -7.85
CA MET A 108 5.49 9.73 -7.26
C MET A 108 4.14 9.71 -7.94
N GLN A 109 4.09 9.57 -9.27
CA GLN A 109 2.83 9.49 -10.03
C GLN A 109 2.03 8.25 -9.63
N ARG A 110 2.70 7.10 -9.48
CA ARG A 110 2.10 5.84 -9.02
C ARG A 110 1.61 5.94 -7.58
N MET A 111 2.46 6.43 -6.68
CA MET A 111 2.13 6.57 -5.26
C MET A 111 0.98 7.56 -5.07
N SER A 112 1.00 8.70 -5.75
CA SER A 112 -0.06 9.71 -5.64
C SER A 112 -1.40 9.19 -6.15
N ALA A 113 -1.41 8.38 -7.22
CA ALA A 113 -2.61 7.71 -7.69
C ALA A 113 -3.23 6.76 -6.65
N ILE A 114 -2.39 5.95 -5.98
CA ILE A 114 -2.83 5.02 -4.93
C ILE A 114 -3.34 5.80 -3.71
N ALA A 115 -2.62 6.83 -3.28
CA ALA A 115 -3.02 7.67 -2.15
C ALA A 115 -4.35 8.38 -2.43
N THR A 116 -4.52 8.92 -3.64
CA THR A 116 -5.77 9.56 -4.09
C THR A 116 -6.94 8.59 -4.06
N LYS A 117 -6.79 7.40 -4.66
CA LYS A 117 -7.87 6.39 -4.64
C LYS A 117 -8.18 5.90 -3.23
N THR A 118 -7.15 5.73 -2.40
CA THR A 118 -7.34 5.34 -1.00
C THR A 118 -8.12 6.39 -0.24
N LYS A 119 -7.81 7.68 -0.45
CA LYS A 119 -8.53 8.79 0.19
C LYS A 119 -10.01 8.79 -0.17
N VAL A 120 -10.37 8.52 -1.43
CA VAL A 120 -11.78 8.35 -1.85
C VAL A 120 -12.46 7.25 -1.03
N PHE A 121 -11.82 6.10 -0.83
CA PHE A 121 -12.39 5.00 -0.05
C PHE A 121 -12.51 5.36 1.43
N VAL A 122 -11.51 6.03 2.00
CA VAL A 122 -11.54 6.51 3.39
C VAL A 122 -12.69 7.49 3.60
N ASP A 123 -12.91 8.42 2.67
CA ASP A 123 -13.97 9.41 2.75
C ASP A 123 -15.37 8.77 2.68
N LEU A 124 -15.54 7.75 1.83
CA LEU A 124 -16.78 6.96 1.77
C LEU A 124 -17.08 6.19 3.06
N LEU A 125 -16.06 5.94 3.90
CA LEU A 125 -16.16 5.26 5.19
C LEU A 125 -16.34 6.20 6.38
N GLU A 126 -16.39 7.52 6.15
CA GLU A 126 -16.54 8.48 7.23
C GLU A 126 -17.81 8.20 8.05
N GLY A 127 -17.63 8.17 9.38
CA GLY A 127 -18.68 7.92 10.37
C GLY A 127 -19.00 6.45 10.65
N THR A 128 -18.42 5.47 9.93
CA THR A 128 -18.74 4.05 10.16
C THR A 128 -17.81 3.36 11.17
N GLY A 129 -16.63 3.91 11.41
CA GLY A 129 -15.58 3.27 12.23
C GLY A 129 -14.78 2.18 11.50
N THR A 130 -15.24 1.75 10.33
CA THR A 130 -14.59 0.76 9.45
C THR A 130 -13.32 1.34 8.84
N LYS A 131 -12.28 0.51 8.68
CA LYS A 131 -11.01 0.91 8.03
C LYS A 131 -10.79 0.16 6.72
N VAL A 132 -10.37 0.89 5.69
CA VAL A 132 -9.97 0.27 4.42
C VAL A 132 -8.56 -0.31 4.51
N LEU A 133 -8.37 -1.50 3.96
CA LEU A 133 -7.11 -2.22 3.89
C LEU A 133 -6.65 -2.45 2.46
N ASP A 134 -5.34 -2.38 2.26
CA ASP A 134 -4.69 -2.91 1.06
C ASP A 134 -4.63 -4.44 1.03
N THR A 135 -3.94 -5.00 0.02
CA THR A 135 -3.72 -6.45 -0.08
C THR A 135 -2.30 -6.78 -0.54
N ARG A 136 -2.05 -8.05 -0.88
CA ARG A 136 -0.83 -8.51 -1.58
C ARG A 136 -0.96 -8.48 -3.11
N LYS A 137 -2.09 -8.04 -3.66
CA LYS A 137 -2.32 -7.84 -5.11
C LYS A 137 -1.65 -6.55 -5.57
N THR A 138 -0.33 -6.53 -5.44
CA THR A 138 0.54 -5.38 -5.68
C THR A 138 1.43 -5.63 -6.89
N THR A 139 1.98 -4.57 -7.47
CA THR A 139 2.97 -4.70 -8.53
C THR A 139 4.22 -5.43 -7.99
N PRO A 140 4.74 -6.45 -8.70
CA PRO A 140 5.96 -7.14 -8.28
C PRO A 140 7.15 -6.18 -8.11
N GLY A 141 7.96 -6.40 -7.08
CA GLY A 141 9.18 -5.61 -6.81
C GLY A 141 8.98 -4.28 -6.08
N ILE A 142 7.80 -3.65 -6.16
CA ILE A 142 7.57 -2.30 -5.58
C ILE A 142 6.49 -2.25 -4.50
N ARG A 143 6.14 -3.39 -3.89
CA ARG A 143 5.09 -3.49 -2.86
C ARG A 143 5.26 -2.47 -1.74
N ALA A 144 6.49 -2.19 -1.31
CA ALA A 144 6.76 -1.22 -0.25
C ALA A 144 6.22 0.18 -0.59
N LEU A 145 6.39 0.65 -1.83
CA LEU A 145 5.88 1.95 -2.28
C LEU A 145 4.35 1.98 -2.31
N GLU A 146 3.73 0.92 -2.81
CA GLU A 146 2.27 0.87 -2.94
C GLU A 146 1.58 0.81 -1.57
N LYS A 147 2.08 0.01 -0.63
CA LYS A 147 1.56 -0.03 0.75
C LYS A 147 1.82 1.28 1.49
N TRP A 148 2.96 1.93 1.24
CA TRP A 148 3.24 3.23 1.81
C TRP A 148 2.28 4.30 1.28
N ALA A 149 1.97 4.28 -0.01
CA ALA A 149 0.98 5.18 -0.61
C ALA A 149 -0.43 4.98 -0.04
N VAL A 150 -0.85 3.74 0.25
CA VAL A 150 -2.13 3.47 0.94
C VAL A 150 -2.14 4.13 2.32
N LYS A 151 -1.05 4.01 3.10
CA LYS A 151 -0.94 4.72 4.40
C LYS A 151 -1.03 6.23 4.24
N ILE A 152 -0.38 6.81 3.23
CA ILE A 152 -0.44 8.26 2.95
C ILE A 152 -1.88 8.69 2.63
N GLY A 153 -2.63 7.90 1.88
CA GLY A 153 -4.04 8.15 1.56
C GLY A 153 -5.03 7.93 2.72
N GLY A 154 -4.55 7.59 3.92
CA GLY A 154 -5.37 7.36 5.11
C GLY A 154 -5.87 5.93 5.30
N GLY A 155 -5.49 5.00 4.42
CA GLY A 155 -5.81 3.59 4.57
C GLY A 155 -4.92 2.88 5.61
N GLU A 156 -5.19 1.60 5.80
CA GLU A 156 -4.40 0.72 6.65
C GLU A 156 -3.75 -0.41 5.85
N ASN A 157 -2.63 -0.90 6.35
CA ASN A 157 -1.93 -2.01 5.73
C ASN A 157 -2.45 -3.33 6.30
N HIS A 158 -2.94 -4.21 5.41
CA HIS A 158 -2.99 -5.64 5.71
C HIS A 158 -1.55 -6.19 5.80
N ARG A 159 -1.38 -7.47 6.15
CA ARG A 159 -0.09 -8.17 6.15
C ARG A 159 0.78 -7.81 4.93
N PHE A 160 2.05 -7.57 5.17
CA PHE A 160 2.99 -7.18 4.14
C PHE A 160 3.33 -8.35 3.19
N ALA A 161 3.47 -9.55 3.76
CA ALA A 161 3.89 -10.75 3.04
C ALA A 161 3.32 -12.03 3.70
N LEU A 162 3.86 -13.19 3.34
CA LEU A 162 3.47 -14.47 3.95
C LEU A 162 4.08 -14.68 5.34
N TYR A 163 5.13 -13.92 5.68
CA TYR A 163 5.92 -14.14 6.90
C TYR A 163 5.44 -13.32 8.11
N ASP A 164 4.62 -12.28 7.92
CA ASP A 164 4.27 -11.33 9.00
C ASP A 164 2.84 -11.48 9.53
N MET A 165 2.04 -12.38 8.95
CA MET A 165 0.72 -12.77 9.46
C MET A 165 0.22 -14.04 8.78
N ILE A 166 -0.38 -14.93 9.57
CA ILE A 166 -1.01 -16.14 9.05
C ILE A 166 -2.40 -15.80 8.52
N MET A 167 -2.71 -16.31 7.33
CA MET A 167 -4.02 -16.16 6.71
C MET A 167 -4.41 -17.49 6.10
N LEU A 168 -5.31 -18.19 6.78
CA LEU A 168 -5.88 -19.47 6.34
C LEU A 168 -6.99 -19.18 5.35
N LYS A 169 -6.72 -19.48 4.08
CA LYS A 169 -7.68 -19.37 2.96
C LYS A 169 -8.38 -20.70 2.69
N ASP A 170 -9.40 -20.66 1.85
CA ASP A 170 -10.10 -21.83 1.27
C ASP A 170 -9.19 -23.06 1.03
N ASN A 171 -8.13 -22.90 0.24
CA ASN A 171 -7.22 -23.98 -0.13
C ASN A 171 -6.49 -24.56 1.09
N HIS A 172 -6.12 -23.72 2.06
CA HIS A 172 -5.44 -24.19 3.27
C HIS A 172 -6.39 -25.00 4.15
N ILE A 173 -7.64 -24.55 4.27
CA ILE A 173 -8.69 -25.23 5.02
C ILE A 173 -8.96 -26.61 4.39
N ASP A 174 -9.11 -26.65 3.07
CA ASP A 174 -9.39 -27.87 2.33
C ASP A 174 -8.22 -28.87 2.46
N PHE A 175 -6.97 -28.42 2.30
CA PHE A 175 -5.79 -29.28 2.48
C PHE A 175 -5.53 -29.70 3.95
N ALA A 176 -5.96 -28.89 4.93
CA ALA A 176 -5.77 -29.21 6.34
C ALA A 176 -6.78 -30.25 6.87
N GLY A 177 -7.88 -30.47 6.13
CA GLY A 177 -8.99 -31.35 6.50
C GLY A 177 -10.10 -30.65 7.27
N GLY A 178 -10.31 -29.34 7.05
CA GLY A 178 -11.36 -28.53 7.66
C GLY A 178 -10.85 -27.38 8.52
N VAL A 179 -11.76 -26.47 8.89
CA VAL A 179 -11.42 -25.18 9.52
C VAL A 179 -10.79 -25.39 10.90
N THR A 180 -11.40 -26.22 11.74
CA THR A 180 -10.88 -26.52 13.08
C THR A 180 -9.47 -27.11 13.00
N GLN A 181 -9.24 -28.06 12.07
CA GLN A 181 -7.93 -28.68 11.90
C GLN A 181 -6.88 -27.69 11.42
N ALA A 182 -7.24 -26.79 10.50
CA ALA A 182 -6.35 -25.75 10.02
C ALA A 182 -5.91 -24.81 11.16
N ILE A 183 -6.85 -24.39 12.01
CA ILE A 183 -6.57 -23.50 13.16
C ILE A 183 -5.66 -24.22 14.18
N LEU A 184 -6.01 -25.44 14.62
CA LEU A 184 -5.24 -26.15 15.64
C LEU A 184 -3.82 -26.50 15.17
N LYS A 185 -3.66 -26.94 13.91
CA LYS A 185 -2.31 -27.18 13.34
C LYS A 185 -1.49 -25.89 13.27
N THR A 186 -2.14 -24.75 13.01
CA THR A 186 -1.48 -23.45 12.98
C THR A 186 -1.02 -23.03 14.39
N VAL A 187 -1.85 -23.22 15.40
CA VAL A 187 -1.50 -22.96 16.81
C VAL A 187 -0.29 -23.79 17.23
N ALA A 188 -0.33 -25.11 16.97
CA ALA A 188 0.79 -26.00 17.27
C ALA A 188 2.09 -25.57 16.56
N TYR A 189 2.02 -25.16 15.29
CA TYR A 189 3.17 -24.63 14.56
C TYR A 189 3.75 -23.36 15.19
N LEU A 190 2.90 -22.43 15.64
CA LEU A 190 3.35 -21.20 16.29
C LEU A 190 4.02 -21.49 17.63
N GLU A 191 3.48 -22.42 18.42
CA GLU A 191 4.07 -22.88 19.67
C GLU A 191 5.44 -23.57 19.45
N GLU A 192 5.50 -24.50 18.49
CA GLU A 192 6.73 -25.24 18.16
C GLU A 192 7.85 -24.30 17.69
N THR A 193 7.50 -23.29 16.89
CA THR A 193 8.48 -22.35 16.33
C THR A 193 8.74 -21.13 17.20
N GLY A 194 8.02 -20.97 18.33
CA GLY A 194 8.12 -19.81 19.21
C GLY A 194 7.73 -18.49 18.52
N ARG A 195 6.81 -18.54 17.55
CA ARG A 195 6.39 -17.38 16.76
C ARG A 195 5.11 -16.77 17.32
N ASP A 196 5.08 -15.45 17.39
CA ASP A 196 3.89 -14.67 17.76
C ASP A 196 3.29 -14.00 16.52
N LEU A 197 2.59 -14.78 15.69
CA LEU A 197 1.89 -14.29 14.50
C LEU A 197 0.39 -14.35 14.70
N LYS A 198 -0.29 -13.26 14.35
CA LYS A 198 -1.76 -13.20 14.32
C LYS A 198 -2.31 -14.14 13.24
N ILE A 199 -3.44 -14.79 13.53
CA ILE A 199 -4.13 -15.72 12.62
C ILE A 199 -5.41 -15.04 12.09
N ILE A 200 -5.50 -14.92 10.77
CA ILE A 200 -6.72 -14.58 10.04
C ILE A 200 -7.28 -15.85 9.40
N VAL A 201 -8.59 -16.05 9.48
CA VAL A 201 -9.27 -17.18 8.82
C VAL A 201 -10.33 -16.64 7.86
N GLU A 202 -10.26 -17.08 6.60
CA GLU A 202 -11.25 -16.80 5.57
C GLU A 202 -12.46 -17.74 5.75
N ALA A 203 -13.66 -17.19 5.62
CA ALA A 203 -14.91 -17.92 5.72
C ALA A 203 -15.77 -17.69 4.48
N ARG A 204 -16.20 -18.78 3.85
CA ARG A 204 -17.00 -18.83 2.62
C ARG A 204 -18.51 -18.87 2.87
N ASN A 205 -18.93 -19.23 4.09
CA ASN A 205 -20.33 -19.34 4.48
C ASN A 205 -20.49 -19.25 6.01
N MET A 206 -21.75 -19.18 6.47
CA MET A 206 -22.08 -19.06 7.89
C MET A 206 -21.67 -20.29 8.71
N GLU A 207 -21.63 -21.48 8.10
CA GLU A 207 -21.20 -22.72 8.75
C GLU A 207 -19.72 -22.66 9.11
N GLU A 208 -18.87 -22.18 8.20
CA GLU A 208 -17.45 -21.94 8.48
C GLU A 208 -17.26 -20.89 9.56
N ILE A 209 -18.01 -19.78 9.55
CA ILE A 209 -17.96 -18.79 10.65
C ILE A 209 -18.26 -19.44 12.00
N ARG A 210 -19.32 -20.26 12.09
CA ARG A 210 -19.65 -20.99 13.33
C ARG A 210 -18.53 -21.94 13.74
N GLU A 211 -17.84 -22.55 12.80
CA GLU A 211 -16.71 -23.43 13.08
C GLU A 211 -15.48 -22.65 13.58
N ILE A 212 -15.15 -21.52 12.96
CA ILE A 212 -14.09 -20.62 13.42
C ILE A 212 -14.36 -20.17 14.85
N LEU A 213 -15.61 -19.81 15.16
CA LEU A 213 -16.00 -19.33 16.48
C LEU A 213 -15.87 -20.38 17.60
N LYS A 214 -15.77 -21.67 17.29
CA LYS A 214 -15.42 -22.70 18.29
C LYS A 214 -13.97 -22.58 18.79
N ASN A 215 -13.12 -21.91 18.03
CA ASN A 215 -11.69 -21.71 18.32
C ASN A 215 -11.32 -20.21 18.33
N HIS A 216 -12.29 -19.33 18.62
CA HIS A 216 -12.13 -17.87 18.49
C HIS A 216 -10.96 -17.30 19.30
N GLN A 217 -10.60 -17.92 20.43
CA GLN A 217 -9.48 -17.51 21.27
C GLN A 217 -8.11 -17.54 20.55
N HIS A 218 -8.00 -18.26 19.44
CA HIS A 218 -6.79 -18.34 18.61
C HIS A 218 -6.86 -17.45 17.37
N VAL A 219 -8.04 -16.91 17.04
CA VAL A 219 -8.31 -16.24 15.77
C VAL A 219 -8.40 -14.74 16.01
N TYR A 220 -7.48 -14.00 15.38
CA TYR A 220 -7.43 -12.56 15.51
C TYR A 220 -8.53 -11.87 14.69
N ARG A 221 -8.83 -12.40 13.50
CA ARG A 221 -9.77 -11.82 12.56
C ARG A 221 -10.41 -12.87 11.65
N ILE A 222 -11.68 -12.67 11.33
CA ILE A 222 -12.42 -13.46 10.35
C ILE A 222 -12.61 -12.63 9.10
N LEU A 223 -12.15 -13.14 7.96
CA LEU A 223 -12.39 -12.53 6.65
C LEU A 223 -13.63 -13.19 6.05
N ILE A 224 -14.68 -12.40 5.87
CA ILE A 224 -15.97 -12.77 5.30
C ILE A 224 -15.84 -12.60 3.78
N ASP A 225 -15.70 -13.70 3.04
CA ASP A 225 -15.38 -13.67 1.62
C ASP A 225 -16.65 -13.77 0.75
N ASN A 226 -16.88 -12.75 -0.08
CA ASN A 226 -17.96 -12.71 -1.07
C ASN A 226 -19.39 -12.89 -0.52
N PHE A 227 -19.64 -12.49 0.73
CA PHE A 227 -21.01 -12.43 1.28
C PHE A 227 -21.74 -11.22 0.72
N ASP A 228 -23.06 -11.33 0.53
CA ASP A 228 -23.90 -10.15 0.31
C ASP A 228 -24.10 -9.33 1.60
N PHE A 229 -24.82 -8.21 1.52
CA PHE A 229 -25.03 -7.32 2.66
C PHE A 229 -25.87 -7.94 3.79
N GLU A 230 -26.86 -8.78 3.46
CA GLU A 230 -27.70 -9.43 4.48
C GLU A 230 -26.91 -10.50 5.23
N GLN A 231 -26.17 -11.31 4.47
CA GLN A 231 -25.27 -12.32 5.01
C GLN A 231 -24.16 -11.66 5.84
N THR A 232 -23.60 -10.54 5.38
CA THR A 232 -22.54 -9.81 6.12
C THR A 232 -23.08 -9.29 7.46
N ARG A 233 -24.28 -8.70 7.50
CA ARG A 233 -24.91 -8.28 8.78
C ARG A 233 -25.11 -9.46 9.73
N ALA A 234 -25.61 -10.58 9.21
CA ALA A 234 -25.80 -11.79 10.02
C ALA A 234 -24.47 -12.35 10.54
N ALA A 235 -23.42 -12.32 9.72
CA ALA A 235 -22.07 -12.73 10.10
C ALA A 235 -21.49 -11.84 11.21
N VAL A 236 -21.54 -10.52 11.04
CA VAL A 236 -21.07 -9.55 12.05
C VAL A 236 -21.81 -9.75 13.37
N ALA A 237 -23.14 -9.88 13.34
CA ALA A 237 -23.94 -10.13 14.54
C ALA A 237 -23.59 -11.45 15.24
N LEU A 238 -23.29 -12.50 14.47
CA LEU A 238 -22.89 -13.80 15.01
C LEU A 238 -21.48 -13.77 15.62
N ILE A 239 -20.55 -13.06 14.99
CA ILE A 239 -19.15 -12.95 15.45
C ILE A 239 -19.06 -12.12 16.73
N GLY A 240 -19.81 -11.01 16.79
CA GLY A 240 -19.83 -10.12 17.96
C GLY A 240 -18.45 -9.57 18.29
N ASP A 241 -18.09 -9.59 19.57
CA ASP A 241 -16.82 -9.09 20.11
C ASP A 241 -15.69 -10.14 20.16
N LYS A 242 -15.95 -11.36 19.64
CA LYS A 242 -15.01 -12.49 19.78
C LYS A 242 -13.80 -12.39 18.87
N CYS A 243 -13.98 -11.83 17.67
CA CYS A 243 -12.96 -11.65 16.65
C CYS A 243 -13.20 -10.34 15.90
N LEU A 244 -12.15 -9.75 15.34
CA LEU A 244 -12.33 -8.68 14.35
C LEU A 244 -12.93 -9.24 13.06
N THR A 245 -13.61 -8.39 12.31
CA THR A 245 -14.29 -8.72 11.06
C THR A 245 -13.69 -7.98 9.87
N GLU A 246 -13.62 -8.65 8.73
CA GLU A 246 -13.16 -8.05 7.48
C GLU A 246 -14.01 -8.53 6.30
N SER A 247 -14.58 -7.60 5.53
CA SER A 247 -15.23 -7.95 4.26
C SER A 247 -14.24 -7.88 3.09
N SER A 248 -14.35 -8.84 2.19
CA SER A 248 -13.60 -8.93 0.93
C SER A 248 -14.50 -9.45 -0.19
N GLY A 249 -14.16 -9.09 -1.43
CA GLY A 249 -14.95 -9.45 -2.61
C GLY A 249 -16.01 -8.43 -2.97
N GLY A 250 -16.16 -8.10 -4.25
CA GLY A 250 -17.17 -7.12 -4.71
C GLY A 250 -17.01 -5.69 -4.18
N ILE A 251 -15.87 -5.33 -3.59
CA ILE A 251 -15.62 -4.01 -3.00
C ILE A 251 -15.22 -2.99 -4.06
N HIS A 252 -16.04 -1.96 -4.24
CA HIS A 252 -15.77 -0.78 -5.05
C HIS A 252 -16.46 0.46 -4.46
N GLU A 253 -16.28 1.62 -5.07
CA GLU A 253 -16.79 2.92 -4.56
C GLU A 253 -18.31 2.88 -4.29
N GLY A 254 -19.09 2.25 -5.17
CA GLY A 254 -20.52 2.06 -4.99
C GLY A 254 -20.96 1.03 -3.94
N THR A 255 -20.10 0.15 -3.42
CA THR A 255 -20.48 -0.91 -2.46
C THR A 255 -19.81 -0.80 -1.10
N ILE A 256 -18.65 -0.14 -1.03
CA ILE A 256 -17.82 -0.12 0.18
C ILE A 256 -18.55 0.43 1.41
N ARG A 257 -19.36 1.48 1.24
CA ARG A 257 -20.11 2.07 2.35
C ARG A 257 -21.17 1.13 2.90
N GLU A 258 -21.87 0.38 2.05
CA GLU A 258 -22.88 -0.58 2.49
C GLU A 258 -22.27 -1.73 3.29
N TYR A 259 -21.12 -2.27 2.85
CA TYR A 259 -20.37 -3.24 3.66
C TYR A 259 -19.96 -2.66 5.01
N ALA A 260 -19.52 -1.40 5.05
CA ALA A 260 -19.13 -0.75 6.29
C ALA A 260 -20.34 -0.54 7.23
N LEU A 261 -21.51 -0.18 6.70
CA LEU A 261 -22.76 -0.08 7.44
C LEU A 261 -23.28 -1.43 7.94
N CYS A 262 -22.78 -2.55 7.41
CA CYS A 262 -23.02 -3.87 8.00
C CYS A 262 -22.28 -4.06 9.34
N GLY A 263 -21.35 -3.16 9.69
CA GLY A 263 -20.66 -3.13 10.98
C GLY A 263 -19.32 -3.84 11.00
N VAL A 264 -18.69 -4.07 9.84
CA VAL A 264 -17.35 -4.68 9.79
C VAL A 264 -16.26 -3.73 10.27
N ASP A 265 -15.24 -4.27 10.95
CA ASP A 265 -14.08 -3.48 11.41
C ASP A 265 -13.20 -3.05 10.23
N TYR A 266 -13.07 -3.92 9.23
CA TYR A 266 -12.21 -3.71 8.07
C TYR A 266 -12.88 -4.08 6.75
N ILE A 267 -12.42 -3.44 5.69
CA ILE A 267 -12.72 -3.83 4.32
C ILE A 267 -11.42 -3.87 3.54
N SER A 268 -11.07 -5.01 2.92
CA SER A 268 -9.88 -5.09 2.07
C SER A 268 -10.22 -5.00 0.59
N SER A 269 -9.45 -4.18 -0.14
CA SER A 269 -9.63 -4.03 -1.58
C SER A 269 -8.30 -4.07 -2.33
N GLY A 270 -8.16 -5.05 -3.23
CA GLY A 270 -7.04 -5.10 -4.16
C GLY A 270 -7.02 -3.93 -5.14
N ALA A 271 -8.19 -3.34 -5.41
CA ALA A 271 -8.34 -2.27 -6.40
C ALA A 271 -7.56 -1.00 -6.03
N LEU A 272 -7.17 -0.84 -4.76
CA LEU A 272 -6.30 0.24 -4.29
C LEU A 272 -4.90 0.19 -4.91
N THR A 273 -4.41 -1.00 -5.25
CA THR A 273 -3.03 -1.18 -5.76
C THR A 273 -3.02 -1.66 -7.20
N HIS A 274 -3.79 -2.67 -7.60
CA HIS A 274 -3.69 -3.22 -8.97
C HIS A 274 -4.50 -2.44 -10.03
N SER A 275 -5.36 -1.51 -9.63
CA SER A 275 -6.27 -0.79 -10.55
C SER A 275 -6.27 0.71 -10.26
N VAL A 276 -5.14 1.36 -10.53
CA VAL A 276 -5.00 2.82 -10.40
C VAL A 276 -4.44 3.42 -11.69
N SER A 277 -4.92 4.62 -12.01
CA SER A 277 -4.41 5.45 -13.10
C SER A 277 -3.44 6.47 -12.52
N ASN A 278 -2.24 6.56 -13.06
CA ASN A 278 -1.18 7.44 -12.56
C ASN A 278 -1.62 8.92 -12.56
N LEU A 279 -1.23 9.66 -11.52
CA LEU A 279 -1.46 11.09 -11.40
C LEU A 279 -0.41 11.86 -12.23
N ASP A 280 -0.80 12.81 -13.07
CA ASP A 280 0.14 13.54 -13.94
C ASP A 280 0.98 14.55 -13.16
N LEU A 281 2.31 14.43 -13.30
CA LEU A 281 3.34 15.22 -12.65
C LEU A 281 4.42 15.53 -13.69
N SER A 282 5.13 16.64 -13.53
CA SER A 282 6.31 16.92 -14.34
C SER A 282 7.40 17.59 -13.53
N LEU A 283 8.65 17.21 -13.77
CA LEU A 283 9.81 17.94 -13.28
C LEU A 283 10.25 18.90 -14.39
N LYS A 284 10.27 20.20 -14.11
CA LYS A 284 10.63 21.23 -15.10
C LYS A 284 11.78 22.08 -14.61
N ALA A 285 12.78 22.29 -15.47
CA ALA A 285 13.81 23.29 -15.24
C ALA A 285 13.19 24.68 -15.03
N VAL A 286 13.84 25.47 -14.18
CA VAL A 286 13.46 26.85 -13.82
C VAL A 286 14.41 27.84 -14.48
#